data_AF-A0A939RZG7-F1
#
_entry.id   AF-A0A939RZG7-F1
#
_cell.length_a   1.000
_cell.length_b   1.000
_cell.length_c   1.000
_cell.angle_alpha   90.00
_cell.angle_beta   90.00
_cell.angle_gamma   90.00
#
_symmetry.space_group_name_H-M   'P 1'
#
loop_
_entity.id
_entity.type
_entity.pdbx_description
1 polymer ?
#
loop_
_entity_poly.entity_id
_entity_poly.type
_entity_poly.pdbx_seq_one_letter_code
_entity_poly.pdbx_strand_id
1 'polypeptide(L)'
;MEAAHTGVAGKIASLAATVKTYRAELTFDFRHEFGVPLSSIGEGIPWPEAIDLIDELGNHPGSHYWSALHGMSAPTTYGEIASILHAQRVINLYRPEGVDAVELPGPFPEREAANADVTPEERDDLVEYARATAPFPLDD
;
A
#
# COMPACT_ATOMS: atom_id res chain seq x y z
N MET A 1 -23.64 28.23 0.31
CA MET A 1 -24.35 27.16 -0.44
C MET A 1 -23.28 26.16 -0.84
N GLU A 2 -22.77 25.39 0.12
CA GLU A 2 -21.49 24.67 -0.04
C GLU A 2 -21.42 23.43 0.87
N ALA A 3 -22.48 22.62 0.88
CA ALA A 3 -22.53 21.40 1.71
C ALA A 3 -23.05 20.16 0.96
N ALA A 4 -23.36 20.28 -0.35
CA ALA A 4 -23.96 19.19 -1.13
C ALA A 4 -22.95 18.35 -1.93
N HIS A 5 -21.69 18.79 -2.05
CA HIS A 5 -20.62 17.99 -2.68
C HIS A 5 -20.12 16.84 -1.78
N THR A 6 -20.56 16.80 -0.52
CA THR A 6 -20.34 15.72 0.46
C THR A 6 -21.45 14.65 0.44
N GLY A 7 -22.21 14.54 -0.65
CA GLY A 7 -23.27 13.54 -0.84
C GLY A 7 -22.83 12.32 -1.66
N VAL A 8 -23.79 11.41 -1.95
CA VAL A 8 -23.57 10.19 -2.78
C VAL A 8 -22.91 10.52 -4.12
N ALA A 9 -23.27 11.64 -4.75
CA ALA A 9 -22.66 12.09 -6.00
C ALA A 9 -21.15 12.39 -5.87
N GLY A 10 -20.70 12.93 -4.73
CA GLY A 10 -19.29 13.16 -4.45
C GLY A 10 -18.52 11.85 -4.27
N LYS A 11 -19.12 10.87 -3.57
CA LYS A 11 -18.54 9.52 -3.43
C LYS A 11 -18.42 8.80 -4.77
N ILE A 12 -19.42 8.91 -5.64
CA ILE A 12 -19.36 8.33 -7.00
C ILE A 12 -18.26 9.00 -7.83
N ALA A 13 -18.11 10.33 -7.75
CA ALA A 13 -17.03 11.03 -8.45
C ALA A 13 -15.65 10.61 -7.95
N SER A 14 -15.49 10.44 -6.63
CA SER A 14 -14.27 9.90 -6.02
C SER A 14 -13.98 8.48 -6.50
N LEU A 15 -15.00 7.62 -6.53
CA LEU A 15 -14.86 6.26 -7.03
C LEU A 15 -14.40 6.23 -8.50
N ALA A 16 -14.98 7.08 -9.34
CA ALA A 16 -14.59 7.19 -10.74
C ALA A 16 -13.14 7.63 -10.91
N ALA A 17 -12.65 8.53 -10.06
CA ALA A 17 -11.25 8.93 -10.03
C ALA A 17 -10.35 7.76 -9.60
N THR A 18 -10.71 7.02 -8.55
CA THR A 18 -9.99 5.81 -8.10
C THR A 18 -9.91 4.76 -9.21
N VAL A 19 -11.03 4.45 -9.85
CA VAL A 19 -11.10 3.49 -10.97
C VAL A 19 -10.25 3.95 -12.16
N LYS A 20 -10.18 5.25 -12.42
CA LYS A 20 -9.34 5.79 -13.50
C LYS A 20 -7.86 5.62 -13.19
N THR A 21 -7.44 5.86 -11.94
CA THR A 21 -6.04 5.77 -11.51
C THR A 21 -5.56 4.33 -11.42
N TYR A 22 -6.35 3.44 -10.83
CA TYR A 22 -5.97 2.05 -10.50
C TYR A 22 -6.72 1.02 -11.34
N ARG A 23 -6.97 1.35 -12.61
CA ARG A 23 -7.87 0.58 -13.46
C ARG A 23 -7.41 -0.86 -13.63
N ALA A 24 -6.11 -1.08 -13.82
CA ALA A 24 -5.56 -2.39 -14.13
C ALA A 24 -5.67 -3.33 -12.93
N GLU A 25 -5.32 -2.81 -11.76
CA GLU A 25 -5.33 -3.49 -10.46
C GLU A 25 -6.76 -3.85 -10.08
N LEU A 26 -7.67 -2.87 -10.09
CA LEU A 26 -9.08 -3.09 -9.78
C LEU A 26 -9.76 -4.04 -10.79
N THR A 27 -9.35 -4.03 -12.06
CA THR A 27 -9.88 -4.98 -13.04
C THR A 27 -9.48 -6.41 -12.73
N PHE A 28 -8.24 -6.61 -12.28
CA PHE A 28 -7.77 -7.92 -11.85
C PHE A 28 -8.51 -8.38 -10.59
N ASP A 29 -8.52 -7.55 -9.55
CA ASP A 29 -9.11 -7.88 -8.25
C ASP A 29 -10.61 -8.16 -8.37
N PHE A 30 -11.38 -7.36 -9.11
CA PHE A 30 -12.81 -7.62 -9.30
C PHE A 30 -13.09 -8.99 -9.93
N ARG A 31 -12.26 -9.38 -10.91
CA ARG A 31 -12.40 -10.69 -11.56
C ARG A 31 -11.97 -11.83 -10.66
N HIS A 32 -10.93 -11.62 -9.86
CA HIS A 32 -10.33 -12.68 -9.06
C HIS A 32 -11.05 -12.89 -7.72
N GLU A 33 -11.30 -11.80 -6.98
CA GLU A 33 -11.90 -11.83 -5.65
C GLU A 33 -13.42 -11.93 -5.71
N PHE A 34 -14.05 -11.22 -6.64
CA PHE A 34 -15.52 -11.12 -6.69
C PHE A 34 -16.15 -11.89 -7.86
N GLY A 35 -15.35 -12.45 -8.76
CA GLY A 35 -15.84 -13.22 -9.91
C GLY A 35 -16.62 -12.40 -10.94
N VAL A 36 -16.50 -11.07 -10.93
CA VAL A 36 -17.27 -10.15 -11.78
C VAL A 36 -16.36 -9.16 -12.49
N PRO A 37 -16.71 -8.67 -13.70
CA PRO A 37 -15.91 -7.65 -14.35
C PRO A 37 -16.13 -6.28 -13.70
N LEU A 38 -15.09 -5.45 -13.64
CA LEU A 38 -15.17 -4.07 -13.14
C LEU A 38 -16.22 -3.23 -13.89
N SER A 39 -16.51 -3.55 -15.16
CA SER A 39 -17.56 -2.91 -15.96
C SER A 39 -18.98 -3.18 -15.47
N SER A 40 -19.19 -4.12 -14.53
CA SER A 40 -20.50 -4.37 -13.93
C SER A 40 -20.93 -3.29 -12.95
N ILE A 41 -20.05 -2.37 -12.53
CA ILE A 41 -20.42 -1.25 -11.67
C ILE A 41 -21.49 -0.38 -12.36
N GLY A 42 -22.57 -0.08 -11.65
CA GLY A 42 -23.69 0.74 -12.10
C GLY A 42 -24.81 -0.01 -12.81
N GLU A 43 -24.51 -1.16 -13.45
CA GLU A 43 -25.51 -1.99 -14.13
C GLU A 43 -25.83 -3.29 -13.36
N GLY A 44 -24.79 -4.02 -12.94
CA GLY A 44 -24.90 -5.27 -12.18
C GLY A 44 -24.52 -5.13 -10.70
N ILE A 45 -23.72 -4.12 -10.36
CA ILE A 45 -23.30 -3.81 -8.98
C ILE A 45 -23.74 -2.37 -8.68
N PRO A 46 -24.70 -2.15 -7.76
CA PRO A 46 -25.09 -0.81 -7.34
C PRO A 46 -23.91 0.04 -6.89
N TRP A 47 -23.94 1.35 -7.17
CA TRP A 47 -22.87 2.27 -6.81
C TRP A 47 -22.46 2.24 -5.32
N PRO A 48 -23.38 2.16 -4.34
CA PRO A 48 -22.99 2.03 -2.93
C PRO A 48 -22.19 0.77 -2.65
N GLU A 49 -22.62 -0.37 -3.20
CA GLU A 49 -21.91 -1.64 -3.05
C GLU A 49 -20.54 -1.61 -3.73
N ALA A 50 -20.43 -1.00 -4.90
CA ALA A 50 -19.15 -0.82 -5.58
C ALA A 50 -18.15 0.04 -4.77
N ILE A 51 -18.65 1.02 -4.00
CA ILE A 51 -17.80 1.81 -3.08
C ILE A 51 -17.29 0.90 -1.96
N ASP A 52 -18.18 0.12 -1.34
CA ASP A 52 -17.81 -0.77 -0.23
C ASP A 52 -16.82 -1.85 -0.67
N LEU A 53 -17.00 -2.45 -1.84
CA LEU A 53 -16.08 -3.45 -2.40
C LEU A 53 -14.69 -2.89 -2.70
N ILE A 54 -14.62 -1.66 -3.23
CA ILE A 54 -13.34 -1.00 -3.48
C ILE A 54 -12.66 -0.62 -2.16
N ASP A 55 -13.40 -0.19 -1.15
CA ASP A 55 -12.87 0.07 0.19
C ASP A 55 -12.35 -1.22 0.85
N GLU A 56 -13.05 -2.34 0.68
CA GLU A 56 -12.60 -3.65 1.16
C GLU A 56 -11.28 -4.06 0.51
N LEU A 57 -11.17 -3.96 -0.82
CA LEU A 57 -9.91 -4.20 -1.53
C LEU A 57 -8.81 -3.24 -1.05
N GLY A 58 -9.13 -1.97 -0.84
CA GLY A 58 -8.21 -0.95 -0.34
C GLY A 58 -7.71 -1.18 1.10
N ASN A 59 -8.32 -2.12 1.82
CA ASN A 59 -7.92 -2.57 3.15
C ASN A 59 -7.44 -4.04 3.17
N HIS A 60 -7.35 -4.70 2.02
CA HIS A 60 -6.95 -6.10 1.91
C HIS A 60 -5.49 -6.25 1.43
N PRO A 61 -4.53 -6.65 2.30
CA PRO A 61 -3.12 -6.73 1.92
C PRO A 61 -2.79 -7.69 0.76
N GLY A 62 -3.68 -8.62 0.41
CA GLY A 62 -3.50 -9.50 -0.76
C GLY A 62 -3.92 -8.89 -2.09
N SER A 63 -4.64 -7.77 -2.08
CA SER A 63 -5.19 -7.14 -3.29
C SER A 63 -4.10 -6.41 -4.10
N HIS A 64 -4.23 -6.45 -5.42
CA HIS A 64 -3.41 -5.64 -6.33
C HIS A 64 -3.65 -4.15 -6.08
N TYR A 65 -4.90 -3.75 -5.86
CA TYR A 65 -5.27 -2.38 -5.55
C TYR A 65 -4.65 -1.90 -4.24
N TRP A 66 -4.74 -2.69 -3.16
CA TRP A 66 -4.08 -2.36 -1.90
C TRP A 66 -2.57 -2.14 -2.09
N SER A 67 -1.94 -3.03 -2.84
CA SER A 67 -0.50 -2.99 -3.07
C SER A 67 -0.09 -1.75 -3.86
N ALA A 68 -0.84 -1.40 -4.91
CA ALA A 68 -0.60 -0.18 -5.68
C ALA A 68 -0.86 1.11 -4.89
N LEU A 69 -1.86 1.13 -3.99
CA LEU A 69 -2.08 2.26 -3.06
C LEU A 69 -0.86 2.52 -2.18
N HIS A 70 -0.16 1.47 -1.78
CA HIS A 70 1.01 1.56 -0.89
C HIS A 70 2.34 1.61 -1.67
N GLY A 71 2.27 1.87 -2.98
CA GLY A 71 3.44 2.03 -3.85
C GLY A 71 4.20 0.74 -4.10
N MET A 72 3.59 -0.42 -3.89
CA MET A 72 4.26 -1.70 -4.09
C MET A 72 4.34 -2.07 -5.57
N SER A 73 5.44 -2.71 -5.95
CA SER A 73 5.72 -3.16 -7.31
C SER A 73 4.91 -4.40 -7.72
N ALA A 74 4.46 -5.17 -6.73
CA ALA A 74 3.68 -6.38 -6.91
C ALA A 74 2.73 -6.61 -5.72
N PRO A 75 1.66 -7.41 -5.90
CA PRO A 75 0.80 -7.83 -4.80
C PRO A 75 1.58 -8.66 -3.80
N THR A 76 1.45 -8.35 -2.51
CA THR A 76 2.10 -9.13 -1.46
C THR A 76 1.43 -8.95 -0.10
N THR A 77 1.39 -10.01 0.70
CA THR A 77 0.84 -9.97 2.05
C THR A 77 1.82 -9.36 3.05
N TYR A 78 1.33 -8.78 4.15
CA TYR A 78 2.20 -8.30 5.24
C TYR A 78 3.16 -9.37 5.78
N GLY A 79 2.74 -10.65 5.78
CA GLY A 79 3.59 -11.76 6.20
C GLY A 79 4.78 -11.97 5.26
N GLU A 80 4.57 -11.87 3.96
CA GLU A 80 5.62 -11.94 2.95
C GLU A 80 6.55 -10.73 3.05
N ILE A 81 6.00 -9.52 3.21
CA ILE A 81 6.79 -8.29 3.43
C ILE A 81 7.70 -8.46 4.66
N ALA A 82 7.12 -8.87 5.79
CA ALA A 82 7.85 -9.08 7.03
C ALA A 82 8.94 -10.16 6.86
N SER A 83 8.64 -11.22 6.11
CA SER A 83 9.59 -12.30 5.84
C SER A 83 10.78 -11.83 5.01
N ILE A 84 10.56 -11.04 3.95
CA ILE A 84 11.61 -10.47 3.11
C ILE A 84 12.51 -9.54 3.94
N LEU A 85 11.89 -8.61 4.69
CA LEU A 85 12.63 -7.66 5.52
C LEU A 85 13.43 -8.36 6.64
N HIS A 86 12.83 -9.37 7.27
CA HIS A 86 13.50 -10.16 8.30
C HIS A 86 14.67 -10.96 7.72
N ALA A 87 14.48 -11.65 6.60
CA ALA A 87 15.53 -12.40 5.92
C ALA A 87 16.70 -11.49 5.53
N GLN A 88 16.42 -10.33 4.92
CA GLN A 88 17.43 -9.35 4.55
C GLN A 88 18.21 -8.85 5.78
N ARG A 89 17.53 -8.55 6.89
CA ARG A 89 18.18 -8.14 8.15
C ARG A 89 19.11 -9.23 8.67
N VAL A 90 18.64 -10.48 8.73
CA VAL A 90 19.43 -11.60 9.25
C VAL A 90 20.65 -11.86 8.38
N ILE A 91 20.50 -11.86 7.05
CA ILE A 91 21.62 -12.04 6.11
C ILE A 91 22.68 -10.95 6.32
N ASN A 92 22.26 -9.69 6.40
CA ASN A 92 23.18 -8.57 6.57
C ASN A 92 23.83 -8.50 7.96
N LEU A 93 23.17 -9.02 9.00
CA LEU A 93 23.74 -9.11 10.35
C LEU A 93 24.95 -10.03 10.42
N TYR A 94 24.93 -11.14 9.66
CA TYR A 94 26.01 -12.12 9.62
C TYR A 94 26.94 -11.95 8.40
N ARG A 95 26.81 -10.84 7.68
CA ARG A 95 27.63 -10.54 6.51
C ARG A 95 29.09 -10.25 6.93
N PRO A 96 30.09 -10.80 6.22
CA PRO A 96 31.49 -10.45 6.44
C PRO A 96 31.78 -8.95 6.25
N GLU A 97 32.81 -8.45 6.94
CA GLU A 97 33.29 -7.08 6.73
C GLU A 97 33.83 -6.88 5.31
N GLY A 98 33.57 -5.70 4.74
CA GLY A 98 34.02 -5.34 3.39
C GLY A 98 33.18 -5.91 2.24
N VAL A 99 32.06 -6.58 2.53
CA VAL A 99 31.10 -7.07 1.53
C VAL A 99 29.90 -6.12 1.47
N ASP A 100 29.37 -5.88 0.26
CA ASP A 100 28.19 -5.04 0.06
C ASP A 100 26.92 -5.64 0.70
N ALA A 101 25.95 -4.80 1.02
CA ALA A 101 24.69 -5.25 1.61
C ALA A 101 23.91 -6.09 0.61
N VAL A 102 23.36 -7.20 1.08
CA VAL A 102 22.38 -7.96 0.29
C VAL A 102 21.08 -7.19 0.33
N GLU A 103 20.57 -6.87 -0.85
CA GLU A 103 19.22 -6.35 -1.05
C GLU A 103 18.40 -7.46 -1.71
N LEU A 104 17.37 -7.93 -1.00
CA LEU A 104 16.41 -8.87 -1.57
C LEU A 104 15.40 -8.08 -2.40
N PRO A 105 14.76 -8.71 -3.40
CA PRO A 105 13.63 -8.13 -4.10
C PRO A 105 12.58 -7.68 -3.08
N GLY A 106 12.45 -6.37 -2.93
CA GLY A 106 11.52 -5.75 -2.00
C GLY A 106 10.16 -5.55 -2.67
N PRO A 107 9.08 -5.52 -1.88
CA PRO A 107 7.76 -5.17 -2.40
C PRO A 107 7.67 -3.69 -2.78
N PHE A 108 8.57 -2.86 -2.24
CA PHE A 108 8.67 -1.44 -2.55
C PHE A 108 9.50 -1.22 -3.82
N PRO A 109 9.26 -0.12 -4.56
CA PRO A 109 10.10 0.23 -5.69
C PRO A 109 11.52 0.50 -5.19
N GLU A 110 12.52 0.28 -6.05
CA GLU A 110 13.90 0.69 -5.74
C GLU A 110 13.88 2.16 -5.30
N ARG A 111 14.35 2.43 -4.07
CA ARG A 111 14.49 3.81 -3.60
C ARG A 111 15.49 4.50 -4.53
N GLU A 112 15.09 5.61 -5.14
CA GLU A 112 15.95 6.37 -6.08
C GLU A 112 17.28 6.87 -5.47
N ALA A 113 17.49 6.73 -4.17
CA ALA A 113 18.83 6.73 -3.58
C ALA A 113 18.83 5.99 -2.23
N ALA A 114 19.85 5.17 -1.98
CA ALA A 114 20.17 4.67 -0.64
C ALA A 114 20.50 5.80 0.36
N ASN A 115 20.80 7.00 -0.18
CA ASN A 115 21.11 8.23 0.53
C ASN A 115 20.17 9.37 0.09
N ALA A 116 18.84 9.15 0.08
CA ALA A 116 17.97 10.32 0.20
C ALA A 116 18.33 10.94 1.55
N ASP A 117 19.12 12.01 1.53
CA ASP A 117 19.69 12.65 2.73
C ASP A 117 18.53 13.11 3.62
N VAL A 118 18.08 12.23 4.52
CA VAL A 118 17.24 12.60 5.65
C VAL A 118 18.11 13.43 6.55
N THR A 119 17.79 14.71 6.73
CA THR A 119 18.59 15.58 7.59
C THR A 119 18.57 15.04 9.03
N PRO A 120 19.54 15.42 9.89
CA PRO A 120 19.49 15.06 11.30
C PRO A 120 18.16 15.44 11.97
N GLU A 121 17.58 16.59 11.61
CA GLU A 121 16.26 17.00 12.12
C GLU A 121 15.14 16.07 11.65
N GLU A 122 15.08 15.75 10.35
CA GLU A 122 14.06 14.85 9.81
C GLU A 122 14.18 13.43 10.39
N ARG A 123 15.40 13.00 10.73
CA ARG A 123 15.64 11.72 11.40
C ARG A 123 15.05 11.71 12.81
N ASP A 124 15.28 12.78 13.57
CA ASP A 124 14.76 12.89 14.94
C ASP A 124 13.22 12.92 14.94
N ASP A 125 12.60 13.64 13.99
CA ASP A 125 11.15 13.67 13.80
C ASP A 125 10.58 12.28 13.47
N LEU A 126 11.26 11.51 12.61
CA LEU A 126 10.85 10.14 12.27
C LEU A 126 11.01 9.18 13.45
N VAL A 127 12.04 9.34 14.27
CA VAL A 127 12.23 8.55 15.50
C VAL A 127 11.15 8.88 16.53
N GLU A 128 10.82 10.16 16.72
CA GLU A 128 9.73 10.58 17.60
C GLU A 128 8.38 10.03 17.12
N TYR A 129 8.10 10.13 15.82
CA TYR A 129 6.91 9.55 15.21
C TYR A 129 6.84 8.03 15.41
N ALA A 130 7.95 7.32 15.20
CA ALA A 130 8.00 5.87 15.39
C ALA A 130 7.77 5.48 16.86
N ARG A 131 8.34 6.22 17.82
CA ARG A 131 8.10 5.99 19.26
C ARG A 131 6.64 6.25 19.63
N ALA A 132 6.02 7.29 19.08
CA ALA A 132 4.63 7.64 19.34
C ALA A 132 3.63 6.63 18.74
N THR A 133 3.99 5.93 17.66
CA THR A 133 3.10 5.04 16.91
C THR A 133 3.43 3.55 17.07
N ALA A 134 4.54 3.21 17.74
CA ALA A 134 4.92 1.83 17.95
C ALA A 134 3.90 1.10 18.86
N PRO A 135 3.45 -0.10 18.46
CA PRO A 135 2.53 -0.91 19.27
C PRO A 135 3.20 -1.55 20.50
N PHE A 136 4.51 -1.36 20.66
CA PHE A 136 5.32 -1.77 21.81
C PHE A 136 6.36 -0.69 22.12
N PRO A 137 6.81 -0.56 23.38
CA PRO A 137 7.84 0.42 23.74
C PRO A 137 9.12 0.18 22.94
N LEU A 138 9.64 1.23 22.32
CA LEU A 138 10.96 1.25 21.71
C LEU A 138 11.93 1.79 22.76
N ASP A 139 12.30 0.95 23.73
CA ASP A 139 13.37 1.28 24.68
C ASP A 139 14.74 1.12 23.97
N ASP A 140 15.69 2.01 24.30
CA ASP A 140 17.03 2.10 23.72
C ASP A 140 17.94 0.90 24.08
#